data_AF-A0A512MCK2-F1
#
_entry.id   AF-A0A512MCK2-F1
#
_cell.length_a   1.000
_cell.length_b   1.000
_cell.length_c   1.000
_cell.angle_alpha   90.00
_cell.angle_beta   90.00
_cell.angle_gamma   90.00
#
_symmetry.space_group_name_H-M   'P 1'
#
loop_
_entity.id
_entity.type
_entity.pdbx_description
1 polymer ?
#
loop_
_entity_poly.entity_id
_entity_poly.type
_entity_poly.pdbx_seq_one_letter_code
_entity_poly.pdbx_strand_id
1 'polypeptide(L)' 'MRSEKHQWVTVNYIHHNPVHHGYTAQWQDWPWSSAHDWLEYHGREHMTRLWRDHPLLDYGRGWDDAEF' A
#
# COMPACT_ATOMS: atom_id res chain seq x y z
N MET A 1 -16.39 -8.87 -0.02
CA MET A 1 -16.04 -9.48 1.28
C MET A 1 -15.20 -8.47 2.06
N ARG A 2 -15.75 -7.84 3.11
CA ARG A 2 -15.05 -6.85 3.96
C ARG A 2 -14.51 -7.58 5.19
N SER A 3 -13.29 -8.10 5.11
CA SER A 3 -12.56 -8.60 6.29
C SER A 3 -11.44 -7.62 6.64
N GLU A 4 -10.98 -7.65 7.89
CA GLU A 4 -9.83 -6.86 8.35
C GLU A 4 -8.59 -7.11 7.48
N LYS A 5 -8.36 -8.38 7.09
CA LYS A 5 -7.30 -8.73 6.13
C LYS A 5 -7.43 -7.97 4.81
N HIS A 6 -8.64 -7.83 4.28
CA HIS A 6 -8.85 -7.09 3.04
C HIS A 6 -8.55 -5.60 3.21
N GLN A 7 -8.95 -5.01 4.35
CA GLN A 7 -8.63 -3.61 4.67
C GLN A 7 -7.11 -3.39 4.66
N TRP A 8 -6.35 -4.29 5.27
CA TRP A 8 -4.90 -4.18 5.32
C TRP A 8 -4.19 -4.32 3.98
N VAL A 9 -4.67 -5.22 3.12
CA VAL A 9 -4.18 -5.32 1.75
C VAL A 9 -4.52 -4.04 0.95
N THR A 10 -5.71 -3.46 1.15
CA THR A 10 -6.09 -2.18 0.51
C THR A 10 -5.19 -1.03 0.94
N VAL A 11 -4.88 -0.90 2.23
CA VAL A 11 -3.97 0.15 2.73
C VAL A 11 -2.58 -0.01 2.12
N ASN A 12 -2.03 -1.22 2.13
CA ASN A 12 -0.75 -1.50 1.49
C ASN A 12 -0.77 -1.16 0.00
N TYR A 13 -1.86 -1.47 -0.72
CA TYR A 13 -2.00 -1.14 -2.14
C TYR A 13 -1.92 0.37 -2.36
N ILE A 14 -2.73 1.16 -1.64
CA ILE A 14 -2.77 2.61 -1.75
C ILE A 14 -1.39 3.22 -1.50
N HIS A 15 -0.68 2.77 -0.46
CA HIS A 15 0.67 3.25 -0.17
C HIS A 15 1.68 2.77 -1.22
N HIS A 16 1.49 1.61 -1.84
CA HIS A 16 2.36 1.12 -2.92
C HIS A 16 2.15 1.81 -4.26
N ASN A 17 0.98 2.41 -4.52
CA ASN A 17 0.65 2.99 -5.83
C ASN A 17 1.74 3.91 -6.41
N PRO A 18 2.37 4.82 -5.64
CA PRO A 18 3.46 5.65 -6.15
C PRO A 18 4.67 4.85 -6.64
N VAL A 19 4.95 3.70 -6.03
CA VAL A 19 5.99 2.77 -6.49
C VAL A 19 5.52 2.00 -7.72
N HIS A 20 4.26 1.54 -7.71
CA HIS A 20 3.66 0.81 -8.83
C HIS A 20 3.69 1.63 -10.13
N HIS A 21 3.39 2.92 -10.05
CA HIS A 21 3.41 3.85 -11.18
C HIS A 21 4.80 4.49 -11.44
N GLY A 22 5.83 4.10 -10.71
CA GLY A 22 7.20 4.55 -10.93
C GLY A 22 7.50 6.00 -10.53
N TYR A 23 6.64 6.62 -9.71
CA TYR A 23 6.88 7.97 -9.19
C TYR A 23 7.96 8.01 -8.11
N THR A 24 8.17 6.90 -7.40
CA THR A 24 9.19 6.80 -6.35
C THR A 24 9.71 5.37 -6.18
N ALA A 25 10.89 5.22 -5.58
CA ALA A 25 11.52 3.93 -5.29
C ALA A 25 10.96 3.27 -4.02
N GLN A 26 10.49 4.05 -3.05
CA GLN A 26 9.88 3.54 -1.81
C GLN A 26 8.57 4.26 -1.53
N TRP A 27 7.57 3.52 -1.04
CA TRP A 27 6.23 4.06 -0.78
C TRP A 27 6.24 5.23 0.21
N GLN A 28 7.11 5.18 1.21
CA GLN A 28 7.29 6.24 2.21
C GLN A 28 8.02 7.48 1.69
N ASP A 29 8.53 7.48 0.45
CA ASP A 29 9.15 8.66 -0.15
C ASP A 29 8.10 9.53 -0.89
N TRP A 30 6.85 9.07 -1.01
CA TRP A 30 5.78 9.83 -1.66
C TRP A 30 5.07 10.79 -0.69
N PRO A 31 5.29 12.12 -0.80
CA PRO A 31 4.85 13.08 0.22
C PRO A 31 3.33 13.32 0.20
N TRP A 32 2.65 12.95 -0.88
CA TRP A 32 1.20 13.13 -1.03
C TRP A 32 0.40 11.87 -0.65
N SER A 33 0.91 11.10 0.32
CA SER A 33 0.20 9.95 0.89
C SER A 33 0.12 10.05 2.42
N SER A 34 -0.82 9.32 3.00
CA SER A 34 -0.92 9.13 4.45
C SER A 34 0.15 8.18 5.01
N ALA A 35 1.10 7.70 4.20
CA ALA A 35 2.15 6.77 4.61
C ALA A 35 2.94 7.25 5.84
N HIS A 36 3.22 8.55 5.90
CA HIS A 36 3.97 9.18 6.98
C HIS A 36 3.20 9.16 8.31
N ASP A 37 1.94 9.63 8.30
CA ASP A 37 1.07 9.61 9.48
C ASP A 37 0.88 8.18 10.01
N TRP A 38 0.80 7.21 9.09
CA TRP A 38 0.68 5.80 9.41
C TRP A 38 1.92 5.22 10.08
N LEU A 39 3.10 5.57 9.57
CA LEU A 39 4.39 5.20 10.16
C LEU A 39 4.56 5.81 11.55
N GLU A 40 4.13 7.06 11.75
CA GLU A 40 4.17 7.75 13.03
C GLU A 40 3.24 7.10 14.06
N TYR A 41 1.98 6.84 13.67
CA TYR A 41 0.97 6.31 14.58
C TYR A 41 1.20 4.85 14.98
N HIS A 42 1.56 3.98 14.02
CA HIS A 42 1.69 2.54 14.27
C HIS A 42 3.13 2.11 14.58
N GLY A 43 4.12 2.92 14.18
CA GLY A 43 5.52 2.60 14.28
C GLY A 43 6.01 1.65 13.17
N ARG A 44 7.30 1.76 12.86
CA ARG A 44 7.95 1.03 11.76
C ARG A 44 7.85 -0.49 11.88
N GLU A 45 8.00 -1.03 13.09
CA GLU A 45 7.96 -2.48 13.32
C GLU A 45 6.59 -3.06 13.01
N HIS A 46 5.52 -2.40 13.47
CA HIS A 46 4.15 -2.81 13.19
C HIS A 46 3.86 -2.77 11.69
N MET A 47 4.20 -1.66 11.03
CA MET A 47 4.03 -1.53 9.57
C MET A 47 4.80 -2.61 8.81
N THR A 48 6.02 -2.94 9.23
CA THR A 48 6.82 -4.01 8.60
C THR A 48 6.13 -5.38 8.70
N ARG A 49 5.52 -5.69 9.85
CA ARG A 49 4.75 -6.93 10.03
C ARG A 49 3.49 -6.92 9.16
N LEU A 50 2.79 -5.79 9.10
CA LEU A 50 1.58 -5.61 8.30
C LEU A 50 1.86 -5.82 6.80
N TRP A 51 2.96 -5.29 6.28
CA TRP A 51 3.41 -5.55 4.91
C TRP A 51 3.74 -7.02 4.64
N ARG A 52 4.31 -7.73 5.63
CA ARG A 52 4.64 -9.15 5.51
C ARG A 52 3.39 -10.03 5.54
N ASP A 53 2.45 -9.72 6.43
CA ASP A 53 1.25 -10.54 6.68
C ASP A 53 0.15 -10.29 5.65
N HIS A 54 0.19 -9.14 4.98
CA HIS A 54 -0.77 -8.69 3.97
C HIS A 54 -0.10 -8.33 2.63
N PRO A 55 0.55 -9.31 1.94
CA PRO A 55 1.18 -9.06 0.66
C PRO A 55 0.14 -8.72 -0.43
N LEU A 56 0.54 -7.89 -1.38
CA LEU A 56 -0.34 -7.43 -2.47
C LEU A 56 -0.75 -8.56 -3.41
N LEU A 57 0.13 -9.51 -3.72
CA LEU A 57 -0.13 -10.58 -4.70
C LEU A 57 -0.70 -10.00 -6.01
N ASP A 58 -1.91 -10.41 -6.42
CA ASP A 58 -2.62 -9.91 -7.60
C ASP A 58 -3.64 -8.79 -7.27
N TYR A 59 -3.59 -8.23 -6.07
CA TYR A 59 -4.49 -7.16 -5.67
C TYR A 59 -4.29 -5.92 -6.53
N GLY A 60 -5.35 -5.43 -7.16
CA GLY A 60 -5.30 -4.31 -8.09
C GLY A 60 -4.90 -4.65 -9.52
N ARG A 61 -4.61 -5.92 -9.82
CA ARG A 61 -4.30 -6.35 -11.19
C ARG A 61 -5.46 -5.99 -12.15
N GLY A 62 -5.15 -5.22 -13.19
CA GLY A 62 -6.09 -4.80 -14.22
C GLY A 62 -6.98 -3.61 -13.84
N TRP A 63 -6.76 -2.96 -12.69
CA TRP A 63 -7.53 -1.77 -12.31
C TRP A 63 -7.03 -0.50 -13.01
N ASP A 64 -5.75 -0.48 -13.36
CA ASP A 64 -5.10 0.62 -14.08
C ASP A 64 -4.96 0.34 -15.59
N ASP A 65 -5.50 -0.79 -16.06
CA ASP A 65 -5.58 -1.08 -17.49
C ASP A 65 -6.58 -0.08 -18.09
N ALA A 66 -6.06 0.88 -18.85
CA ALA A 66 -6.90 1.81 -19.58
C ALA A 66 -7.78 1.01 -20.56
N GLU A 67 -9.10 1.18 -20.45
CA GLU A 67 -10.02 0.68 -21.48
C GLU A 67 -9.78 1.48 -22.75
N PHE A 68 -9.07 0.87 -23.70
CA PHE A 68 -8.88 1.37 -25.06
C PHE A 68 -9.82 0.66 -26.03
#